data_AF-A0A521MSQ2-F1
#
_entry.id   AF-A0A521MSQ2-F1
#
_cell.length_a   1.000
_cell.length_b   1.000
_cell.length_c   1.000
_cell.angle_alpha   90.00
_cell.angle_beta   90.00
_cell.angle_gamma   90.00
#
_symmetry.space_group_name_H-M   'P 1'
#
loop_
_entity.id
_entity.type
_entity.pdbx_description
1 polymer ?
#
loop_
_entity_poly.entity_id
_entity_poly.type
_entity_poly.pdbx_seq_one_letter_code
_entity_poly.pdbx_strand_id
1 'polypeptide(L)'
;MTAPDRAGATPGPVPSNVSAAQPAALAGPAAHLPRGPWRTLAHRAPVLAITVAANAAIQALLVALEPGLALSLLGVVLAVLSAAALLAASVAMWRTAARAPGGSTSSGVGALILRCTAVGAVAALAAVLLPYLVPIVIALGCAVVAAGGFRPSIALAARHPVRLTVLAVVTVIVVVLIEIVALLVGLFVTGWPAAAVTWLAAGSAAAILISHWQSLAARPSPRPRGSELN
;
A
#
# COMPACT_ATOMS: atom_id res chain seq x y z
N MET A 1 -35.72 -21.33 71.58
CA MET A 1 -36.34 -21.36 70.24
C MET A 1 -35.36 -22.04 69.30
N THR A 2 -35.23 -23.37 69.32
CA THR A 2 -36.00 -24.38 68.55
C THR A 2 -35.88 -24.21 67.04
N ALA A 3 -35.10 -25.15 66.47
CA ALA A 3 -34.82 -25.53 65.07
C ALA A 3 -36.10 -25.88 64.25
N PRO A 4 -36.08 -26.49 63.02
CA PRO A 4 -34.97 -26.99 62.18
C PRO A 4 -35.17 -26.86 60.63
N ASP A 5 -34.22 -27.45 59.89
CA ASP A 5 -34.39 -28.23 58.65
C ASP A 5 -35.27 -27.75 57.48
N ARG A 6 -34.67 -27.71 56.28
CA ARG A 6 -34.88 -28.81 55.31
C ARG A 6 -33.85 -28.82 54.18
N ALA A 7 -33.12 -29.93 54.15
CA ALA A 7 -32.45 -30.48 52.99
C ALA A 7 -33.41 -30.68 51.80
N GLY A 8 -32.89 -30.52 50.60
CA GLY A 8 -33.57 -30.81 49.34
C GLY A 8 -32.56 -31.02 48.21
N ALA A 9 -31.77 -32.09 48.32
CA ALA A 9 -30.96 -32.62 47.23
C ALA A 9 -31.85 -33.41 46.26
N THR A 10 -31.83 -33.08 44.97
CA THR A 10 -32.19 -33.98 43.84
C THR A 10 -31.64 -33.38 42.52
N PRO A 11 -31.63 -34.11 41.40
CA PRO A 11 -30.65 -35.10 40.98
C PRO A 11 -29.75 -34.60 39.83
N GLY A 12 -28.64 -35.30 39.62
CA GLY A 12 -27.70 -35.09 38.51
C GLY A 12 -28.25 -35.44 37.11
N PRO A 13 -27.35 -35.52 36.12
CA PRO A 13 -27.59 -35.12 34.72
C PRO A 13 -28.27 -36.21 33.89
N VAL A 14 -29.09 -35.79 32.92
CA VAL A 14 -29.48 -36.63 31.78
C VAL A 14 -28.69 -36.14 30.54
N PRO A 15 -27.74 -36.93 30.04
CA PRO A 15 -27.06 -36.65 28.78
C PRO A 15 -28.01 -37.00 27.62
N SER A 16 -28.52 -35.98 26.96
CA SER A 16 -29.25 -36.13 25.69
C SER A 16 -28.25 -36.39 24.57
N ASN A 17 -27.75 -37.62 24.52
CA ASN A 17 -27.11 -38.23 23.36
C ASN A 17 -28.17 -38.42 22.26
N VAL A 18 -28.56 -37.34 21.57
CA VAL A 18 -29.25 -37.46 20.28
C VAL A 18 -28.20 -37.37 19.19
N SER A 19 -27.68 -38.57 18.93
CA SER A 19 -27.00 -39.01 17.74
C SER A 19 -27.86 -38.74 16.49
N ALA A 20 -27.85 -37.50 16.01
CA ALA A 20 -28.07 -37.24 14.59
C ALA A 20 -26.73 -37.50 13.91
N ALA A 21 -26.63 -38.69 13.30
CA ALA A 21 -25.51 -39.12 12.48
C ALA A 21 -25.23 -38.05 11.40
N GLN A 22 -24.29 -37.16 11.71
CA GLN A 22 -23.69 -36.27 10.73
C GLN A 22 -22.85 -37.17 9.82
N PRO A 23 -23.11 -37.23 8.50
CA PRO A 23 -22.38 -38.08 7.58
C PRO A 23 -20.92 -37.60 7.49
N ALA A 24 -20.12 -38.11 8.40
CA ALA A 24 -18.70 -37.89 8.56
C ALA A 24 -17.95 -38.97 7.79
N ALA A 25 -17.92 -38.86 6.46
CA ALA A 25 -16.90 -39.49 5.61
C ALA A 25 -17.25 -39.21 4.16
N LEU A 26 -16.51 -38.30 3.53
CA LEU A 26 -16.18 -38.26 2.07
C LEU A 26 -15.77 -36.86 1.60
N ALA A 27 -15.77 -35.84 2.47
CA ALA A 27 -14.92 -34.68 2.24
C ALA A 27 -13.48 -35.12 2.52
N GLY A 28 -12.83 -35.70 1.51
CA GLY A 28 -11.40 -36.01 1.55
C GLY A 28 -10.60 -34.76 1.97
N PRO A 29 -9.33 -34.94 2.38
CA PRO A 29 -8.43 -33.84 2.70
C PRO A 29 -8.14 -33.05 1.41
N ALA A 30 -9.12 -32.27 0.95
CA ALA A 30 -8.97 -31.25 -0.06
C ALA A 30 -8.10 -30.20 0.61
N ALA A 31 -6.79 -30.44 0.45
CA ALA A 31 -5.70 -29.62 0.88
C ALA A 31 -6.15 -28.16 0.82
N HIS A 32 -6.25 -27.56 2.00
CA HIS A 32 -6.45 -26.13 2.15
C HIS A 32 -5.13 -25.49 1.68
N LEU A 33 -4.88 -25.56 0.36
CA LEU A 33 -3.73 -24.95 -0.27
C LEU A 33 -3.86 -23.47 0.07
N PRO A 34 -2.93 -22.91 0.87
CA PRO A 34 -3.02 -21.53 1.29
C PRO A 34 -3.15 -20.71 0.02
N ARG A 35 -4.31 -20.03 -0.13
CA ARG A 35 -4.59 -19.22 -1.31
C ARG A 35 -3.47 -18.19 -1.39
N GLY A 36 -2.53 -18.44 -2.29
CA GLY A 36 -1.27 -17.71 -2.27
C GLY A 36 -1.50 -16.23 -2.53
N PRO A 37 -0.56 -15.37 -2.09
CA PRO A 37 -0.65 -13.92 -2.24
C PRO A 37 -0.81 -13.43 -3.70
N TRP A 38 -0.63 -14.32 -4.68
CA TRP A 38 -0.77 -14.06 -6.10
C TRP A 38 -2.22 -13.88 -6.57
N ARG A 39 -3.22 -14.55 -5.96
CA ARG A 39 -4.63 -14.41 -6.39
C ARG A 39 -5.20 -13.02 -6.09
N THR A 40 -4.82 -12.43 -4.96
CA THR A 40 -5.28 -11.08 -4.58
C THR A 40 -4.61 -9.99 -5.41
N LEU A 41 -3.36 -10.21 -5.83
CA LEU A 41 -2.67 -9.34 -6.79
C LEU A 41 -3.33 -9.39 -8.16
N ALA A 42 -3.70 -10.58 -8.66
CA ALA A 42 -4.34 -10.74 -9.96
C ALA A 42 -5.68 -9.97 -10.07
N HIS A 43 -6.50 -9.94 -9.02
CA HIS A 43 -7.76 -9.18 -9.03
C HIS A 43 -7.57 -7.66 -8.98
N ARG A 44 -6.45 -7.17 -8.45
CA ARG A 44 -6.16 -5.74 -8.30
C ARG A 44 -5.34 -5.17 -9.45
N ALA A 45 -4.62 -6.05 -10.16
CA ALA A 45 -3.84 -5.72 -11.34
C ALA A 45 -4.61 -4.90 -12.39
N PRO A 46 -5.86 -5.21 -12.79
CA PRO A 46 -6.57 -4.41 -13.79
C PRO A 46 -6.85 -2.99 -13.30
N VAL A 47 -7.25 -2.81 -12.04
CA VAL A 47 -7.52 -1.48 -11.46
C VAL A 47 -6.24 -0.64 -11.39
N LEU A 48 -5.13 -1.24 -10.97
CA LEU A 48 -3.83 -0.58 -10.95
C LEU A 48 -3.37 -0.22 -12.37
N ALA A 49 -3.51 -1.14 -13.32
CA ALA A 49 -3.16 -0.90 -14.72
C ALA A 49 -3.97 0.25 -15.33
N ILE A 50 -5.28 0.29 -15.09
CA ILE A 50 -6.16 1.39 -15.54
C ILE A 50 -5.74 2.70 -14.88
N THR A 51 -5.45 2.70 -13.58
CA THR A 51 -5.02 3.90 -12.84
C THR A 51 -3.71 4.47 -13.42
N VAL A 52 -2.74 3.60 -13.69
CA VAL A 52 -1.45 3.96 -14.29
C VAL A 52 -1.63 4.49 -15.71
N ALA A 53 -2.40 3.80 -16.54
CA ALA A 53 -2.67 4.20 -17.92
C ALA A 53 -3.40 5.55 -17.98
N ALA A 54 -4.42 5.75 -17.14
CA ALA A 54 -5.16 7.01 -17.07
C ALA A 54 -4.26 8.17 -16.62
N ASN A 55 -3.44 7.97 -15.59
CA ASN A 55 -2.48 8.99 -15.16
C ASN A 55 -1.48 9.32 -16.28
N ALA A 56 -0.90 8.31 -16.93
CA ALA A 56 0.05 8.54 -18.02
C ALA A 56 -0.57 9.29 -19.20
N ALA A 57 -1.82 8.96 -19.56
CA ALA A 57 -2.56 9.66 -20.60
C ALA A 57 -2.82 11.14 -20.23
N ILE A 58 -3.23 11.41 -18.99
CA ILE A 58 -3.42 12.79 -18.50
C ILE A 58 -2.11 13.56 -18.58
N GLN A 59 -1.01 12.99 -18.09
CA GLN A 59 0.28 13.67 -18.10
C GLN A 59 0.79 13.93 -19.52
N ALA A 60 0.60 12.98 -20.44
CA ALA A 60 0.92 13.17 -21.85
C ALA A 60 0.08 14.28 -22.48
N LEU A 61 -1.22 14.34 -22.18
CA LEU A 61 -2.12 15.40 -22.66
C LEU A 61 -1.70 16.77 -22.12
N LEU A 62 -1.36 16.88 -20.84
CA LEU A 62 -0.91 18.14 -20.25
C LEU A 62 0.38 18.66 -20.91
N VAL A 63 1.33 17.75 -21.22
CA VAL A 63 2.54 18.11 -21.97
C VAL A 63 2.24 18.48 -23.43
N ALA A 64 1.22 17.88 -24.05
CA ALA A 64 0.80 18.23 -25.41
C ALA A 64 0.19 19.65 -25.48
N LEU A 65 -0.49 20.08 -24.41
CA LEU A 65 -1.20 21.36 -24.36
C LEU A 65 -0.27 22.57 -24.19
N GLU A 66 0.86 22.43 -23.51
CA GLU A 66 1.84 23.50 -23.33
C GLU A 66 3.25 22.96 -23.57
N PRO A 67 3.72 22.93 -24.84
CA PRO A 67 5.08 22.52 -25.17
C PRO A 67 6.17 23.56 -24.79
N GLY A 68 5.76 24.72 -24.26
CA GLY A 68 6.64 25.86 -23.97
C GLY A 68 7.14 25.93 -22.52
N LEU A 69 8.34 26.50 -22.35
CA LEU A 69 8.94 26.86 -21.06
C LEU A 69 8.47 28.25 -20.65
N ALA A 70 7.39 28.36 -19.86
CA ALA A 70 7.14 29.61 -19.16
C ALA A 70 6.37 29.36 -17.87
N LEU A 71 6.74 30.14 -16.84
CA LEU A 71 5.91 30.44 -15.67
C LEU A 71 4.65 31.25 -16.08
N SER A 72 4.06 30.93 -17.23
CA SER A 72 2.80 31.49 -17.72
C SER A 72 1.67 31.04 -16.79
N LEU A 73 0.59 31.83 -16.72
CA LEU A 73 -0.59 31.44 -15.94
C LEU A 73 -1.11 30.06 -16.37
N LEU A 74 -1.10 29.79 -17.68
CA LEU A 74 -1.50 28.49 -18.23
C LEU A 74 -0.57 27.37 -17.76
N GLY A 75 0.75 27.55 -17.83
CA GLY A 75 1.74 26.59 -17.34
C GLY A 75 1.56 26.28 -15.85
N VAL A 76 1.31 27.30 -15.02
CA VAL A 76 1.02 27.12 -13.58
C VAL A 76 -0.27 26.32 -13.38
N VAL A 77 -1.34 26.64 -14.11
CA VAL A 77 -2.62 25.90 -14.03
C VAL A 77 -2.43 24.44 -14.43
N LEU A 78 -1.73 24.17 -15.54
CA LEU A 78 -1.44 22.81 -16.00
C LEU A 78 -0.56 22.04 -15.01
N ALA A 79 0.42 22.70 -14.37
CA ALA A 79 1.24 22.11 -13.33
C ALA A 79 0.42 21.72 -12.09
N VAL A 80 -0.52 22.57 -11.67
CA VAL A 80 -1.45 22.26 -10.56
C VAL A 80 -2.35 21.08 -10.92
N LEU A 81 -2.88 21.04 -12.15
CA LEU A 81 -3.69 19.91 -12.63
C LEU A 81 -2.88 18.61 -12.70
N SER A 82 -1.63 18.67 -13.15
CA SER A 82 -0.69 17.55 -13.16
C SER A 82 -0.46 17.02 -11.73
N ALA A 83 -0.18 17.91 -10.78
CA ALA A 83 0.02 17.54 -9.38
C ALA A 83 -1.24 16.90 -8.77
N ALA A 84 -2.42 17.46 -9.07
CA ALA A 84 -3.69 16.91 -8.63
C ALA A 84 -3.97 15.51 -9.20
N ALA A 85 -3.70 15.31 -10.50
CA ALA A 85 -3.84 14.01 -11.17
C ALA A 85 -2.90 12.97 -10.55
N LEU A 86 -1.64 13.33 -10.32
CA LEU A 86 -0.64 12.47 -9.71
C LEU A 86 -1.03 12.08 -8.27
N LEU A 87 -1.53 13.04 -7.49
CA LEU A 87 -2.04 12.80 -6.14
C LEU A 87 -3.23 11.84 -6.16
N ALA A 88 -4.20 12.07 -7.05
CA ALA A 88 -5.37 11.20 -7.19
C ALA A 88 -4.98 9.77 -7.56
N ALA A 89 -4.07 9.60 -8.53
CA ALA A 89 -3.54 8.31 -8.95
C ALA A 89 -2.79 7.61 -7.80
N SER A 90 -1.94 8.34 -7.08
CA SER A 90 -1.21 7.83 -5.91
C SER A 90 -2.17 7.33 -4.83
N VAL A 91 -3.17 8.14 -4.44
CA VAL A 91 -4.19 7.76 -3.46
C VAL A 91 -4.96 6.52 -3.93
N ALA A 92 -5.39 6.47 -5.20
CA ALA A 92 -6.09 5.32 -5.77
C ALA A 92 -5.24 4.04 -5.72
N MET A 93 -3.95 4.10 -6.06
CA MET A 93 -3.03 2.97 -5.97
C MET A 93 -2.86 2.49 -4.53
N TRP A 94 -2.62 3.39 -3.58
CA TRP A 94 -2.49 3.04 -2.15
C TRP A 94 -3.75 2.39 -1.59
N ARG A 95 -4.94 2.90 -1.96
CA ARG A 95 -6.23 2.30 -1.58
C ARG A 95 -6.42 0.91 -2.17
N THR A 96 -6.09 0.75 -3.45
CA THR A 96 -6.23 -0.52 -4.17
C THR A 96 -5.27 -1.58 -3.60
N ALA A 97 -4.08 -1.16 -3.19
CA ALA A 97 -3.07 -2.05 -2.61
C ALA A 97 -3.32 -2.42 -1.14
N ALA A 98 -4.13 -1.66 -0.39
CA ALA A 98 -4.42 -1.95 1.02
C ALA A 98 -5.08 -3.34 1.21
N ARG A 99 -4.58 -4.15 2.15
CA ARG A 99 -4.92 -5.60 2.27
C ARG A 99 -5.96 -5.96 3.34
N ALA A 100 -6.38 -5.03 4.21
CA ALA A 100 -7.26 -5.36 5.33
C ALA A 100 -8.62 -4.65 5.24
N PRO A 101 -9.75 -5.40 5.27
CA PRO A 101 -11.09 -4.85 5.48
C PRO A 101 -11.40 -4.47 6.94
N GLY A 102 -10.52 -4.77 7.92
CA GLY A 102 -10.88 -4.72 9.35
C GLY A 102 -9.80 -4.28 10.35
N GLY A 103 -8.69 -3.71 9.91
CA GLY A 103 -7.61 -3.26 10.81
C GLY A 103 -7.33 -1.78 10.64
N SER A 104 -8.01 -0.93 11.44
CA SER A 104 -7.82 0.52 11.54
C SER A 104 -7.93 1.30 10.22
N THR A 105 -9.03 1.08 9.48
CA THR A 105 -9.50 1.96 8.39
C THR A 105 -10.11 3.28 8.89
N SER A 106 -10.00 3.61 10.19
CA SER A 106 -10.41 4.91 10.73
C SER A 106 -9.41 6.04 10.43
N SER A 107 -8.22 5.76 9.87
CA SER A 107 -7.52 6.80 9.12
C SER A 107 -8.21 6.92 7.76
N GLY A 108 -9.31 7.68 7.74
CA GLY A 108 -10.17 7.87 6.58
C GLY A 108 -9.39 8.34 5.36
N VAL A 109 -10.04 8.32 4.21
CA VAL A 109 -9.48 8.77 2.91
C VAL A 109 -8.72 10.09 3.04
N GLY A 110 -9.22 11.02 3.86
CA GLY A 110 -8.55 12.29 4.18
C GLY A 110 -7.16 12.14 4.81
N ALA A 111 -6.95 11.19 5.72
CA ALA A 111 -5.64 10.94 6.31
C ALA A 111 -4.64 10.35 5.30
N LEU A 112 -5.12 9.50 4.39
CA LEU A 112 -4.30 9.00 3.29
C LEU A 112 -3.93 10.13 2.33
N ILE A 113 -4.92 10.95 1.93
CA ILE A 113 -4.71 12.15 1.11
C ILE A 113 -3.66 13.04 1.77
N LEU A 114 -3.84 13.39 3.05
CA LEU A 114 -2.91 14.25 3.79
C LEU A 114 -1.48 13.70 3.79
N ARG A 115 -1.29 12.39 4.01
CA ARG A 115 0.04 11.77 3.99
C ARG A 115 0.64 11.76 2.58
N CYS A 116 -0.14 11.42 1.56
CA CYS A 116 0.31 11.47 0.17
C CYS A 116 0.68 12.89 -0.24
N THR A 117 -0.14 13.89 0.13
CA THR A 117 0.14 15.30 -0.10
C THR A 117 1.40 15.76 0.62
N ALA A 118 1.58 15.41 1.90
CA ALA A 118 2.76 15.77 2.66
C ALA A 118 4.04 15.16 2.05
N VAL A 119 4.02 13.85 1.73
CA VAL A 119 5.15 13.18 1.08
C VAL A 119 5.42 13.77 -0.31
N GLY A 120 4.38 14.01 -1.10
CA GLY A 120 4.49 14.63 -2.42
C GLY A 120 5.06 16.05 -2.36
N ALA A 121 4.62 16.86 -1.39
CA ALA A 121 5.14 18.21 -1.17
C ALA A 121 6.62 18.18 -0.75
N VAL A 122 7.00 17.29 0.17
CA VAL A 122 8.40 17.13 0.57
C VAL A 122 9.26 16.61 -0.58
N ALA A 123 8.76 15.68 -1.39
CA ALA A 123 9.46 15.20 -2.58
C ALA A 123 9.63 16.30 -3.64
N ALA A 124 8.59 17.11 -3.89
CA ALA A 124 8.66 18.24 -4.80
C ALA A 124 9.66 19.29 -4.32
N LEU A 125 9.65 19.61 -3.01
CA LEU A 125 10.63 20.52 -2.42
C LEU A 125 12.06 19.96 -2.51
N ALA A 126 12.24 18.66 -2.26
CA ALA A 126 13.53 17.99 -2.42
C ALA A 126 14.00 18.02 -3.87
N ALA A 127 13.12 17.80 -4.84
CA ALA A 127 13.47 17.87 -6.26
C ALA A 127 14.04 19.23 -6.67
N VAL A 128 13.56 20.33 -6.06
CA VAL A 128 14.05 21.68 -6.32
C VAL A 128 15.35 21.97 -5.55
N LEU A 129 15.38 21.68 -4.25
CA LEU A 129 16.49 22.09 -3.38
C LEU A 129 17.68 21.13 -3.41
N LEU A 130 17.41 19.83 -3.43
CA LEU A 130 18.38 18.75 -3.19
C LEU A 130 17.96 17.51 -4.02
N PRO A 131 18.03 17.57 -5.37
CA PRO A 131 17.42 16.56 -6.24
C PRO A 131 17.91 15.13 -5.95
N TYR A 132 19.17 14.98 -5.54
CA TYR A 132 19.77 13.70 -5.15
C TYR A 132 19.11 13.04 -3.92
N LEU A 133 18.32 13.79 -3.14
CA LEU A 133 17.56 13.25 -1.99
C LEU A 133 16.17 12.74 -2.37
N VAL A 134 15.65 13.01 -3.57
CA VAL A 134 14.31 12.58 -3.99
C VAL A 134 14.09 11.06 -3.79
N PRO A 135 15.00 10.17 -4.23
CA PRO A 135 14.82 8.73 -4.03
C PRO A 135 14.69 8.33 -2.56
N ILE A 136 15.46 8.98 -1.68
CA ILE A 136 15.45 8.74 -0.24
C ILE A 136 14.12 9.22 0.37
N VAL A 137 13.69 10.43 0.01
CA VAL A 137 12.41 11.00 0.45
C VAL A 137 11.23 10.11 0.04
N ILE A 138 11.23 9.60 -1.20
CA ILE A 138 10.21 8.68 -1.69
C ILE A 138 10.22 7.38 -0.89
N ALA A 139 11.38 6.77 -0.66
CA ALA A 139 11.48 5.52 0.12
C ALA A 139 10.95 5.69 1.56
N LEU A 140 11.35 6.76 2.25
CA LEU A 140 10.86 7.07 3.60
C LEU A 140 9.36 7.41 3.59
N GLY A 141 8.92 8.17 2.60
CA GLY A 141 7.51 8.52 2.39
C GLY A 141 6.64 7.28 2.17
N CYS A 142 7.08 6.32 1.37
CA CYS A 142 6.40 5.04 1.18
C CYS A 142 6.26 4.27 2.50
N ALA A 143 7.31 4.23 3.33
CA ALA A 143 7.24 3.60 4.65
C ALA A 143 6.20 4.28 5.56
N VAL A 144 6.16 5.62 5.58
CA VAL A 144 5.20 6.42 6.35
C VAL A 144 3.77 6.18 5.86
N VAL A 145 3.52 6.21 4.55
CA VAL A 145 2.19 6.02 3.98
C VAL A 145 1.70 4.59 4.23
N ALA A 146 2.56 3.59 3.99
CA ALA A 146 2.22 2.18 4.18
C ALA A 146 1.92 1.83 5.63
N ALA A 147 2.70 2.36 6.58
CA ALA A 147 2.49 2.12 8.01
C ALA A 147 1.31 2.92 8.59
N GLY A 148 0.76 3.88 7.85
CA GLY A 148 -0.32 4.74 8.33
C GLY A 148 0.16 5.91 9.21
N GLY A 149 1.40 6.35 9.05
CA GLY A 149 1.97 7.51 9.73
C GLY A 149 3.42 7.32 10.19
N PHE A 150 4.01 8.39 10.71
CA PHE A 150 5.42 8.41 11.12
C PHE A 150 5.72 7.54 12.36
N ARG A 151 4.91 7.63 13.42
CA ARG A 151 5.09 6.77 14.61
C ARG A 151 4.94 5.28 14.27
N PRO A 152 3.90 4.85 13.51
CA PRO A 152 3.81 3.47 13.03
C PRO A 152 4.97 3.02 12.15
N SER A 153 5.56 3.90 11.32
CA SER A 153 6.69 3.51 10.47
C SER A 153 7.96 3.21 11.26
N ILE A 154 8.21 3.92 12.36
CA ILE A 154 9.29 3.60 13.31
C ILE A 154 9.05 2.23 13.93
N ALA A 155 7.81 1.93 14.36
CA ALA A 155 7.47 0.61 14.89
C ALA A 155 7.64 -0.49 13.84
N LEU A 156 7.32 -0.22 12.57
CA LEU A 156 7.57 -1.15 11.46
C LEU A 156 9.07 -1.40 11.26
N ALA A 157 9.90 -0.35 11.33
CA ALA A 157 11.36 -0.46 11.24
C ALA A 157 11.95 -1.30 12.38
N ALA A 158 11.45 -1.12 13.61
CA ALA A 158 11.89 -1.93 14.75
C ALA A 158 11.51 -3.41 14.61
N ARG A 159 10.36 -3.72 14.00
CA ARG A 159 9.88 -5.10 13.80
C ARG A 159 10.58 -5.83 12.66
N HIS A 160 10.91 -5.11 11.58
CA HIS A 160 11.40 -5.70 10.34
C HIS A 160 12.56 -4.89 9.72
N PRO A 161 13.67 -4.66 10.45
CA PRO A 161 14.71 -3.71 10.03
C PRO A 161 15.35 -4.11 8.70
N VAL A 162 15.78 -5.37 8.56
CA VAL A 162 16.42 -5.86 7.33
C VAL A 162 15.48 -5.77 6.13
N ARG A 163 14.21 -6.17 6.27
CA ARG A 163 13.24 -6.14 5.16
C ARG A 163 12.88 -4.72 4.76
N LEU A 164 12.78 -3.82 5.74
CA LEU A 164 12.54 -2.40 5.49
C LEU A 164 13.72 -1.78 4.76
N THR A 165 14.96 -2.02 5.22
CA THR A 165 16.17 -1.51 4.57
C THR A 165 16.28 -2.02 3.13
N VAL A 166 16.10 -3.33 2.91
CA VAL A 166 16.14 -3.89 1.55
C VAL A 166 15.08 -3.25 0.65
N LEU A 167 13.83 -3.11 1.13
CA LEU A 167 12.77 -2.50 0.33
C LEU A 167 12.99 -1.00 0.08
N ALA A 168 13.56 -0.28 1.05
CA ALA A 168 13.97 1.12 0.88
C ALA A 168 15.08 1.25 -0.17
N VAL A 169 16.11 0.39 -0.11
CA VAL A 169 17.19 0.35 -1.12
C VAL A 169 16.64 0.04 -2.51
N VAL A 170 15.77 -0.96 -2.64
CA VAL A 170 15.09 -1.27 -3.91
C VAL A 170 14.28 -0.08 -4.40
N THR A 171 13.56 0.61 -3.51
CA THR A 171 12.80 1.82 -3.87
C THR A 171 13.73 2.91 -4.41
N VAL A 172 14.85 3.17 -3.73
CA VAL A 172 15.86 4.15 -4.16
C VAL A 172 16.41 3.79 -5.55
N ILE A 173 16.83 2.55 -5.75
CA ILE A 173 17.37 2.08 -7.04
C ILE A 173 16.33 2.25 -8.15
N VAL A 174 15.07 1.86 -7.90
CA VAL A 174 14.00 1.97 -8.89
C VAL A 174 13.71 3.43 -9.26
N VAL A 175 13.68 4.33 -8.28
CA VAL A 175 13.47 5.77 -8.53
C VAL A 175 14.63 6.33 -9.35
N VAL A 176 15.89 6.04 -8.99
CA VAL A 176 17.07 6.46 -9.74
C VAL A 176 17.04 5.94 -11.18
N LEU A 177 16.68 4.67 -11.39
CA LEU A 177 16.55 4.09 -12.72
C LEU A 177 15.45 4.78 -13.54
N ILE A 178 14.31 5.12 -12.93
CA ILE A 178 13.24 5.87 -13.61
C ILE A 178 13.72 7.26 -13.98
N GLU A 179 14.43 7.96 -13.10
CA GLU A 179 15.00 9.29 -13.39
C GLU A 179 15.98 9.22 -14.56
N ILE A 180 16.90 8.24 -14.56
CA ILE A 180 17.84 8.02 -15.67
C ILE A 180 17.08 7.75 -16.98
N VAL A 181 16.08 6.86 -16.96
CA VAL A 181 15.28 6.56 -18.15
C VAL A 181 14.51 7.80 -18.61
N ALA A 182 13.93 8.58 -17.71
CA ALA A 182 13.22 9.81 -18.03
C ALA A 182 14.15 10.85 -18.70
N LEU A 183 15.37 11.00 -18.19
CA LEU A 183 16.38 11.88 -18.77
C LEU A 183 16.81 11.42 -20.16
N LEU A 184 17.08 10.12 -20.33
CA LEU A 184 17.43 9.53 -21.62
C LEU A 184 16.29 9.67 -22.62
N VAL A 185 15.06 9.34 -22.21
CA VAL A 185 13.87 9.47 -23.04
C VAL A 185 13.66 10.93 -23.43
N GLY A 186 13.78 11.88 -22.50
CA GLY A 186 13.67 13.31 -22.78
C GLY A 186 14.78 13.85 -23.71
N LEU A 187 15.95 13.21 -23.73
CA LEU A 187 17.05 13.55 -24.65
C LEU A 187 16.77 13.08 -26.08
N PHE A 188 16.20 11.89 -26.26
CA PHE A 188 15.98 11.28 -27.59
C PHE A 188 14.59 11.57 -28.17
N VAL A 189 13.58 11.74 -27.32
CA VAL A 189 12.18 11.92 -27.69
C VAL A 189 11.62 13.08 -26.87
N THR A 190 11.10 14.11 -27.54
CA THR A 190 10.51 15.27 -26.87
C THR A 190 8.99 15.27 -26.97
N GLY A 191 8.32 15.94 -26.02
CA GLY A 191 6.88 16.15 -26.04
C GLY A 191 6.06 15.00 -25.45
N TRP A 192 4.79 14.91 -25.85
CA TRP A 192 3.81 14.02 -25.23
C TRP A 192 4.13 12.52 -25.31
N PRO A 193 4.80 11.95 -26.34
CA PRO A 193 5.10 10.52 -26.37
C PRO A 193 6.14 10.14 -25.29
N ALA A 194 7.16 10.98 -25.11
CA ALA A 194 8.15 10.81 -24.06
C ALA A 194 7.53 10.88 -22.67
N ALA A 195 6.61 11.82 -22.47
CA ALA A 195 5.83 11.91 -21.23
C ALA A 195 5.01 10.64 -21.00
N ALA A 196 4.27 10.14 -22.01
CA ALA A 196 3.47 8.93 -21.89
C ALA A 196 4.31 7.72 -21.42
N VAL A 197 5.44 7.47 -22.09
CA VAL A 197 6.35 6.36 -21.74
C VAL A 197 6.91 6.51 -20.32
N THR A 198 7.37 7.72 -19.98
CA THR A 198 7.94 8.01 -18.66
C THR A 198 6.90 7.76 -17.54
N TRP A 199 5.68 8.26 -17.71
CA TRP A 199 4.64 8.13 -16.71
C TRP A 199 4.04 6.73 -16.62
N LEU A 200 4.00 5.99 -17.73
CA LEU A 200 3.67 4.55 -17.70
C LEU A 200 4.71 3.77 -16.88
N ALA A 201 6.01 3.95 -17.18
CA ALA A 201 7.07 3.27 -16.47
C ALA A 201 7.08 3.62 -14.97
N ALA A 202 6.98 4.92 -14.65
CA ALA A 202 6.92 5.41 -13.27
C ALA A 202 5.69 4.86 -12.52
N GLY A 203 4.51 4.90 -13.14
CA GLY A 203 3.28 4.40 -12.54
C GLY A 203 3.31 2.88 -12.30
N SER A 204 3.82 2.10 -13.26
CA SER A 204 3.98 0.65 -13.11
C SER A 204 4.92 0.29 -11.96
N ALA A 205 6.08 0.94 -11.89
CA ALA A 205 7.02 0.74 -10.79
C ALA A 205 6.41 1.14 -9.44
N ALA A 206 5.71 2.28 -9.39
CA ALA A 206 5.02 2.73 -8.18
C ALA A 206 3.98 1.70 -7.71
N ALA A 207 3.16 1.17 -8.61
CA ALA A 207 2.15 0.15 -8.28
C ALA A 207 2.78 -1.12 -7.66
N ILE A 208 3.92 -1.56 -8.19
CA ILE A 208 4.68 -2.71 -7.67
C ILE A 208 5.26 -2.39 -6.28
N LEU A 209 5.96 -1.26 -6.14
CA LEU A 209 6.57 -0.84 -4.87
C LEU A 209 5.51 -0.64 -3.78
N ILE A 210 4.42 0.07 -4.08
CA ILE A 210 3.29 0.28 -3.17
C ILE A 210 2.74 -1.07 -2.69
N SER A 211 2.58 -2.04 -3.59
CA SER A 211 2.11 -3.38 -3.25
C SER A 211 3.07 -4.11 -2.30
N HIS A 212 4.38 -3.98 -2.49
CA HIS A 212 5.39 -4.55 -1.59
C HIS A 212 5.42 -3.85 -0.23
N TRP A 213 5.34 -2.52 -0.19
CA TRP A 213 5.27 -1.75 1.05
C TRP A 213 4.03 -2.11 1.86
N GLN A 214 2.86 -2.19 1.22
CA GLN A 214 1.62 -2.67 1.86
C GLN A 214 1.73 -4.11 2.35
N SER A 215 2.40 -4.98 1.58
CA SER A 215 2.67 -6.37 1.98
C SER A 215 3.53 -6.44 3.23
N LEU A 216 4.50 -5.54 3.38
CA LEU A 216 5.39 -5.48 4.54
C LEU A 216 4.64 -4.95 5.77
N ALA A 217 3.86 -3.89 5.61
CA ALA A 217 3.08 -3.28 6.70
C ALA A 217 1.98 -4.22 7.24
N ALA A 218 1.40 -5.08 6.40
CA ALA A 218 0.35 -6.01 6.79
C ALA A 218 0.83 -7.28 7.51
N ARG A 219 2.14 -7.48 7.71
CA ARG A 219 2.67 -8.71 8.31
C ARG A 219 2.46 -8.74 9.84
N PRO A 220 2.01 -9.87 10.41
CA PRO A 220 1.94 -10.02 11.86
C PRO A 220 3.34 -9.97 12.49
N SER A 221 3.45 -9.37 13.67
CA SER A 221 4.66 -9.46 14.48
C SER A 221 4.94 -10.93 14.84
N PRO A 222 6.20 -11.41 14.76
CA PRO A 222 6.57 -12.69 15.33
C PRO A 222 6.17 -12.70 16.81
N ARG A 223 5.28 -13.61 17.21
CA ARG A 223 5.01 -13.83 18.64
C ARG A 223 6.34 -14.25 19.29
N PRO A 224 6.76 -13.62 20.39
CA PRO A 224 7.89 -14.13 21.17
C PRO A 224 7.57 -15.58 21.55
N ARG A 225 8.43 -16.55 21.19
CA ARG A 225 8.29 -17.97 21.55
C ARG A 225 8.61 -18.22 23.03
N GLY A 226 8.10 -17.37 23.92
CA GLY A 226 8.55 -17.29 25.31
C GLY A 226 7.56 -17.80 26.36
N SER A 227 6.42 -18.37 25.98
CA SER A 227 5.38 -18.77 26.95
C SER A 227 5.11 -20.28 27.03
N GLU A 228 5.96 -21.13 26.45
CA GLU A 228 5.79 -22.60 26.51
C GLU A 228 6.71 -23.29 27.53
N LEU A 229 7.31 -22.54 28.47
CA LEU A 229 8.21 -23.09 29.48
C LEU A 229 7.77 -22.85 30.94
N ASN A 230 6.48 -22.65 31.21
CA ASN A 230 5.94 -22.66 32.58
C ASN A 230 4.67 -23.52 32.68
#